data_AF-A0A497PVE8-F1
#
_entry.id   AF-A0A497PVE8-F1
#
_cell.length_a   1.000
_cell.length_b   1.000
_cell.length_c   1.000
_cell.angle_alpha   90.00
_cell.angle_beta   90.00
_cell.angle_gamma   90.00
#
_symmetry.space_group_name_H-M   'P 1'
#
loop_
_entity.id
_entity.type
_entity.pdbx_description
1 polymer ?
#
loop_
_entity_poly.entity_id
_entity_poly.type
_entity_poly.pdbx_seq_one_letter_code
_entity_poly.pdbx_strand_id
1 'polypeptide(L)' 'MPHQCLKCGKIYEDSRYVLEGCPECGGKAFYYTKKPLGERERKKLLEKIEKEEAPIQGDNMEEILQEIKRRKEEA' A
#
# COMPACT_ATOMS: atom_id res chain seq x y z
N MET A 1 11.34 10.85 -11.59
CA MET A 1 9.89 10.58 -11.79
C MET A 1 9.14 11.23 -10.62
N PRO A 2 8.35 12.28 -10.85
CA PRO A 2 7.67 12.99 -9.76
C PRO A 2 6.58 12.12 -9.09
N HIS A 3 6.71 11.96 -7.78
CA HIS A 3 5.77 11.24 -6.92
C HIS A 3 5.25 12.16 -5.83
N GLN A 4 3.93 12.25 -5.71
CA GLN A 4 3.26 13.06 -4.70
C GLN A 4 2.80 12.17 -3.54
N CYS A 5 3.17 12.53 -2.31
CA CYS A 5 2.65 11.87 -1.12
C CYS A 5 1.14 12.15 -0.99
N LEU A 6 0.31 11.12 -0.92
CA LEU A 6 -1.15 11.27 -0.78
C LEU A 6 -1.56 11.83 0.59
N LYS A 7 -0.74 11.60 1.63
CA LYS A 7 -0.99 12.07 3.00
C LYS A 7 -0.72 13.57 3.18
N CYS A 8 0.47 14.06 2.84
CA CYS A 8 0.84 15.47 3.03
C CYS A 8 0.90 16.31 1.74
N GLY A 9 1.01 15.69 0.57
CA GLY A 9 1.01 16.38 -0.73
C GLY A 9 2.38 16.80 -1.24
N LYS A 10 3.46 16.56 -0.50
CA LYS A 10 4.82 16.85 -0.94
C LYS A 10 5.15 16.03 -2.19
N ILE A 11 5.86 16.65 -3.14
CA ILE A 11 6.30 16.03 -4.38
C ILE A 11 7.80 15.74 -4.26
N TYR A 12 8.19 14.53 -4.65
CA TYR A 12 9.58 14.09 -4.72
C TYR A 12 9.90 13.65 -6.13
N GLU A 13 11.06 14.06 -6.66
CA GLU A 13 11.50 13.67 -8.00
C GLU A 13 12.16 12.28 -8.04
N ASP A 14 12.66 11.83 -6.89
CA ASP A 14 13.32 10.55 -6.68
C ASP A 14 12.30 9.48 -6.24
N SER A 15 12.36 8.30 -6.84
CA SER A 15 11.49 7.17 -6.53
C SER A 15 11.86 6.45 -5.22
N ARG A 16 13.05 6.69 -4.64
CA ARG A 16 13.46 6.04 -3.38
C ARG A 16 12.47 6.25 -2.23
N TYR A 17 11.82 7.41 -2.20
CA TYR A 17 10.85 7.76 -1.16
C TYR A 17 9.57 6.93 -1.21
N VAL A 18 9.28 6.29 -2.34
CA VAL A 18 8.18 5.33 -2.43
C VAL A 18 8.49 4.07 -1.61
N LEU A 19 9.75 3.66 -1.56
CA LEU A 19 10.21 2.50 -0.79
C LEU A 19 10.46 2.85 0.69
N GLU A 20 11.09 3.99 0.93
CA GLU A 20 11.48 4.43 2.28
C GLU A 20 10.32 5.08 3.06
N GLY A 21 9.34 5.64 2.34
CA GLY A 21 8.26 6.45 2.90
C GLY A 21 8.55 7.95 2.86
N CYS A 22 7.49 8.75 3.09
CA CYS A 22 7.59 10.21 3.06
C CYS A 22 8.36 10.74 4.28
N PRO A 23 9.50 11.43 4.12
CA PRO A 23 10.31 11.93 5.24
C PRO A 23 9.58 12.98 6.10
N GLU A 24 8.59 13.68 5.53
CA GLU A 24 7.87 14.76 6.23
C GLU A 24 6.73 14.25 7.13
N CYS A 25 6.09 13.14 6.78
CA CYS A 25 4.85 12.70 7.46
C CYS A 25 4.72 11.19 7.68
N GLY A 26 5.72 10.41 7.26
CA GLY A 26 5.76 8.95 7.35
C GLY A 26 4.75 8.22 6.45
N GLY A 27 4.06 8.93 5.55
CA GLY A 27 3.08 8.32 4.64
C GLY A 27 3.74 7.38 3.62
N LYS A 28 3.10 6.24 3.35
CA LYS A 28 3.57 5.22 2.37
C LYS A 28 2.81 5.23 1.04
N ALA A 29 1.66 5.91 0.99
CA ALA A 29 0.86 6.03 -0.23
C ALA A 29 1.35 7.21 -1.09
N PHE A 30 1.78 6.92 -2.32
CA PHE A 30 2.28 7.89 -3.29
C PHE A 30 1.52 7.80 -4.61
N TYR A 31 1.39 8.93 -5.29
CA TYR A 31 0.80 9.03 -6.61
C TYR A 31 1.84 9.53 -7.61
N TYR A 32 2.11 8.75 -8.65
CA TYR A 32 2.97 9.16 -9.75
C TYR A 32 2.22 10.17 -10.62
N THR A 33 2.74 11.39 -10.74
CA THR A 33 2.11 12.41 -11.58
C THR A 33 3.05 13.50 -12.04
N LYS A 34 2.86 13.94 -13.29
CA LYS A 34 3.48 15.17 -13.82
C LYS A 34 2.79 16.44 -13.29
N LYS A 35 1.55 16.34 -12.83
CA LYS A 35 0.74 17.45 -12.29
C LYS A 35 0.20 17.08 -10.90
N PRO A 36 0.52 17.84 -9.84
CA PRO A 36 0.07 17.49 -8.51
C PRO A 36 -1.45 17.51 -8.39
N LEU A 37 -1.97 16.53 -7.67
CA LEU A 37 -3.37 16.43 -7.28
C LEU A 37 -3.71 17.47 -6.22
N GLY A 38 -4.95 17.94 -6.26
CA GLY A 38 -5.53 18.74 -5.20
C GLY A 38 -5.76 17.92 -3.92
N GLU A 39 -5.97 18.61 -2.80
CA GLU A 39 -6.19 17.94 -1.49
C GLU A 39 -7.40 16.98 -1.51
N ARG A 40 -8.51 17.40 -2.12
CA ARG A 40 -9.74 16.58 -2.19
C ARG A 40 -9.51 15.27 -2.95
N GLU A 41 -8.78 15.33 -4.06
CA GLU A 41 -8.46 14.16 -4.86
C GLU A 41 -7.50 13.22 -4.12
N ARG A 42 -6.49 13.79 -3.47
CA ARG A 42 -5.56 13.02 -2.62
C ARG A 42 -6.29 12.24 -1.53
N LYS A 43 -7.18 12.91 -0.79
CA LYS A 43 -7.97 12.29 0.28
C LYS A 43 -8.87 11.17 -0.25
N LYS A 44 -9.55 11.38 -1.39
CA LYS A 44 -10.38 10.36 -2.03
C LYS A 44 -9.58 9.13 -2.44
N LEU A 45 -8.38 9.31 -2.99
CA LEU A 45 -7.51 8.19 -3.35
C LEU A 45 -7.00 7.46 -2.11
N LEU A 46 -6.60 8.19 -1.06
CA LEU A 46 -6.16 7.60 0.18
C LEU A 46 -7.26 6.74 0.83
N GLU A 47 -8.48 7.26 0.89
CA GLU A 47 -9.64 6.52 1.41
C GLU A 47 -9.96 5.26 0.59
N LYS A 48 -9.75 5.29 -0.74
CA LYS A 48 -9.91 4.10 -1.59
C LYS A 48 -8.84 3.06 -1.29
N ILE A 49 -7.58 3.48 -1.19
CA ILE A 49 -6.46 2.59 -0.87
C ILE A 49 -6.71 1.93 0.48
N GLU A 50 -7.07 2.69 1.51
CA GLU A 50 -7.35 2.14 2.85
C GLU A 50 -8.53 1.14 2.87
N LYS A 51 -9.51 1.30 1.98
CA LYS A 51 -10.64 0.37 1.84
C LYS A 51 -10.32 -0.86 0.98
N GLU A 52 -9.46 -0.72 -0.03
CA GLU A 52 -9.02 -1.81 -0.91
C GLU A 52 -7.88 -2.63 -0.30
N GLU A 53 -7.05 -2.02 0.54
CA GLU A 53 -6.11 -2.68 1.47
C GLU A 53 -6.82 -3.37 2.63
N ALA A 54 -8.11 -3.71 2.48
CA ALA A 54 -8.72 -4.75 3.29
C ALA A 54 -7.74 -5.93 3.33
N PRO A 55 -7.49 -6.52 4.52
CA PRO A 55 -6.50 -7.56 4.65
C PRO A 55 -6.80 -8.57 3.56
N ILE A 56 -5.84 -8.75 2.66
CA ILE A 56 -5.80 -9.91 1.78
C ILE A 56 -6.05 -11.03 2.78
N GLN A 57 -7.20 -11.70 2.68
CA GLN A 57 -7.40 -12.98 3.34
C GLN A 57 -6.42 -13.90 2.62
N GLY A 58 -5.12 -13.71 2.88
CA GLY A 58 -4.17 -14.79 2.75
C GLY A 58 -4.75 -15.82 3.68
N ASP A 59 -5.15 -16.95 3.10
CA ASP A 59 -5.70 -18.09 3.83
C ASP A 59 -4.93 -18.17 5.14
N ASN A 60 -5.67 -18.18 6.25
CA ASN A 60 -5.06 -18.02 7.57
C ASN A 60 -3.86 -18.98 7.65
N MET A 61 -2.68 -18.52 8.06
CA MET A 61 -1.47 -19.37 7.99
C MET A 61 -1.71 -20.73 8.68
N GLU A 62 -2.58 -20.76 9.69
CA GLU A 62 -3.09 -21.99 10.31
C GLU A 62 -3.84 -22.93 9.34
N GLU A 63 -4.72 -22.42 8.47
CA GLU A 63 -5.49 -23.18 7.48
C GLU A 63 -4.56 -23.85 6.46
N ILE A 64 -3.57 -23.11 5.95
CA ILE A 64 -2.55 -23.64 5.05
C ILE A 64 -1.75 -24.76 5.75
N LEU A 65 -1.35 -24.54 7.01
CA LEU A 65 -0.61 -25.53 7.79
C LEU A 65 -1.44 -26.79 8.09
N GLN A 66 -2.74 -26.65 8.34
CA GLN A 66 -3.65 -27.78 8.55
C GLN A 66 -3.84 -28.60 7.27
N GLU A 67 -4.01 -27.95 6.12
CA GLU A 67 -4.13 -28.63 4.83
C GLU A 67 -2.85 -29.41 4.47
N ILE A 68 -1.66 -28.83 4.73
CA ILE A 68 -0.38 -29.51 4.51
C ILE A 68 -0.24 -30.75 5.41
N LYS A 69 -0.68 -30.65 6.68
CA LYS A 69 -0.65 -31.79 7.61
C LYS A 69 -1.58 -32.91 7.15
N ARG A 70 -2.83 -32.58 6.78
CA ARG A 70 -3.81 -33.55 6.28
C ARG A 70 -3.26 -34.34 5.09
N ARG A 71 -2.70 -33.65 4.09
CA ARG A 71 -2.11 -34.29 2.90
C ARG A 71 -0.91 -35.19 3.20
N LYS A 72 -0.19 -34.95 4.30
CA LYS A 72 0.92 -35.80 4.75
C LYS A 72 0.44 -37.04 5.51
N GLU A 73 -0.73 -37.00 6.12
CA GLU A 73 -1.32 -38.13 6.84
C GLU A 73 -2.06 -39.10 5.91
N GLU A 74 -2.51 -38.61 4.75
CA GLU A 74 -3.20 -39.40 3.71
C GLU A 74 -2.26 -40.05 2.68
N ALA A 75 -0.93 -39.83 2.79
CA ALA A 75 0.11 -40.33 1.88
C ALA A 75 1.03 -41.36 2.58
#